data_AF-A0A9D7ZYP9-F1
#
_entry.id   AF-A0A9D7ZYP9-F1
#
_cell.length_a   1.000
_cell.length_b   1.000
_cell.length_c   1.000
_cell.angle_alpha   90.00
_cell.angle_beta   90.00
_cell.angle_gamma   90.00
#
_symmetry.space_group_name_H-M   'P 1'
#
loop_
_entity.id
_entity.type
_entity.pdbx_description
1 polymer ?
#
loop_
_entity_poly.entity_id
_entity_poly.type
_entity_poly.pdbx_seq_one_letter_code
_entity_poly.pdbx_strand_id
1 'polypeptide(L)' 'MELLIIKSGRKYIRFKDDSYLLVSLDKASVYPFDKMDKVQQHESCLKEKGFQDVCIKKLVLEEKDL' A
#
# COMPACT_ATOMS: atom_id res chain seq x y z
N MET A 1 -8.58 13.65 -1.97
CA MET A 1 -8.72 12.31 -2.59
C MET A 1 -8.38 11.24 -1.56
N GLU A 2 -9.11 10.11 -1.57
CA GLU A 2 -8.82 8.96 -0.70
C GLU A 2 -8.25 7.79 -1.52
N LEU A 3 -7.17 7.19 -1.00
CA LEU A 3 -6.43 6.09 -1.62
C LEU A 3 -6.17 4.98 -0.59
N LEU A 4 -5.83 3.81 -1.10
CA LEU A 4 -5.37 2.66 -0.33
C LEU A 4 -3.87 2.48 -0.52
N ILE A 5 -3.18 2.18 0.56
CA ILE A 5 -1.74 1.84 0.57
C ILE A 5 -1.49 0.63 1.46
N ILE A 6 -0.45 -0.14 1.16
CA ILE A 6 -0.02 -1.25 2.01
C ILE A 6 1.21 -0.81 2.82
N LYS A 7 1.12 -0.96 4.14
CA LYS A 7 2.16 -0.63 5.10
C LYS A 7 2.71 -1.90 5.75
N SER A 8 4.01 -1.96 5.95
CA SER A 8 4.68 -2.98 6.76
C SER A 8 5.64 -2.32 7.75
N GLY A 9 5.28 -2.35 9.03
CA GLY A 9 6.02 -1.66 10.09
C GLY A 9 6.14 -0.15 9.81
N ARG A 10 7.37 0.35 9.61
CA ARG A 10 7.65 1.77 9.28
C ARG A 10 7.77 2.07 7.79
N LYS A 11 7.65 1.04 6.94
CA LYS A 11 7.81 1.14 5.49
C LYS A 11 6.49 0.86 4.79
N TYR A 12 6.47 1.14 3.49
CA TYR A 12 5.35 0.88 2.61
C TYR A 12 5.76 -0.10 1.53
N ILE A 13 4.80 -0.69 0.85
CA ILE A 13 5.06 -1.63 -0.22
C ILE A 13 4.88 -0.94 -1.56
N ARG A 14 5.88 -1.10 -2.43
CA ARG A 14 5.76 -0.83 -3.87
C ARG A 14 5.66 -2.14 -4.59
N PHE A 15 4.56 -2.35 -5.29
CA PHE A 15 4.39 -3.43 -6.27
C PHE A 15 4.90 -2.95 -7.63
N LYS A 16 5.71 -3.77 -8.28
CA LYS A 16 6.19 -3.53 -9.63
C LYS A 16 6.31 -4.88 -10.34
N ASP A 17 5.55 -5.03 -11.42
CA ASP A 17 5.41 -6.29 -12.15
C ASP A 17 4.99 -7.41 -11.18
N ASP A 18 5.80 -8.46 -11.04
CA ASP A 18 5.57 -9.58 -10.11
C ASP A 18 6.36 -9.47 -8.79
N SER A 19 7.00 -8.33 -8.56
CA SER A 19 7.86 -8.08 -7.39
C SER A 19 7.28 -7.04 -6.43
N TYR A 20 7.80 -7.04 -5.21
CA TYR A 20 7.49 -6.03 -4.21
C TYR A 20 8.77 -5.54 -3.53
N LEU A 21 8.75 -4.26 -3.11
CA LEU A 21 9.86 -3.60 -2.45
C LEU A 21 9.36 -2.82 -1.23
N LEU A 22 10.14 -2.83 -0.14
CA LEU A 22 9.93 -1.93 1.00
C LEU A 22 10.47 -0.54 0.68
N VAL A 23 9.61 0.45 0.75
CA VAL A 23 9.91 1.84 0.34
C VAL A 23 9.38 2.86 1.36
N SER A 24 9.76 4.12 1.17
CA SER A 24 9.11 5.28 1.80
C SER A 24 7.77 5.62 1.13
N LEU A 25 6.95 6.44 1.80
CA LEU A 25 5.58 6.74 1.37
C LEU A 25 5.51 7.32 -0.05
N ASP A 26 6.47 8.17 -0.43
CA ASP A 26 6.57 8.84 -1.74
C ASP A 26 6.74 7.86 -2.92
N LYS A 27 7.13 6.61 -2.65
CA LYS A 27 7.34 5.57 -3.67
C LYS A 27 6.36 4.40 -3.52
N ALA A 28 5.46 4.47 -2.54
CA ALA A 28 4.51 3.40 -2.27
C ALA A 28 3.56 3.21 -3.46
N SER A 29 3.13 1.97 -3.70
CA SER A 29 2.00 1.75 -4.59
C SER A 29 0.74 2.25 -3.92
N VAL A 30 0.03 3.13 -4.61
CA VAL A 30 -1.26 3.67 -4.18
C VAL A 30 -2.36 3.14 -5.10
N TYR A 31 -3.52 2.86 -4.53
CA TYR A 31 -4.67 2.33 -5.27
C TYR A 31 -5.90 3.16 -4.96
N PRO A 32 -6.83 3.36 -5.92
CA PRO A 32 -8.13 3.92 -5.59
C PRO A 32 -8.96 2.93 -4.76
N PHE A 33 -9.98 3.43 -4.07
CA PHE A 33 -10.79 2.65 -3.12
C PHE A 33 -11.57 1.50 -3.77
N ASP A 34 -11.94 1.64 -5.05
CA ASP A 34 -12.63 0.62 -5.86
C ASP A 34 -11.76 -0.62 -6.11
N LYS A 35 -10.46 -0.56 -5.82
CA LYS A 35 -9.53 -1.69 -5.93
C LYS A 35 -9.29 -2.43 -4.60
N MET A 36 -10.15 -2.24 -3.59
CA MET A 36 -10.00 -2.87 -2.27
C MET A 36 -9.69 -4.37 -2.35
N ASP A 37 -10.45 -5.13 -3.15
CA ASP A 37 -10.27 -6.59 -3.29
C ASP A 37 -8.85 -6.95 -3.76
N LYS A 38 -8.31 -6.19 -4.73
CA LYS A 38 -6.94 -6.38 -5.21
C LYS A 38 -5.91 -6.07 -4.13
N VAL A 39 -6.13 -5.03 -3.33
CA VAL A 39 -5.23 -4.65 -2.24
C VAL A 39 -5.26 -5.70 -1.12
N GLN A 40 -6.42 -6.29 -0.83
CA GLN A 40 -6.54 -7.42 0.11
C GLN A 40 -5.80 -8.67 -0.38
N GLN A 41 -5.89 -8.99 -1.68
CA GLN A 41 -5.10 -10.09 -2.27
C GLN A 41 -3.59 -9.85 -2.11
N HIS A 42 -3.14 -8.63 -2.37
CA HIS A 42 -1.74 -8.23 -2.16
C HIS A 42 -1.32 -8.35 -0.68
N GLU A 43 -2.16 -7.91 0.26
CA GLU A 43 -1.90 -8.04 1.69
C GLU A 43 -1.77 -9.51 2.11
N SER A 44 -2.71 -10.37 1.71
CA SER A 44 -2.68 -11.81 2.02
C SER A 44 -1.43 -12.47 1.45
N CYS A 45 -1.08 -12.19 0.19
CA CYS A 45 0.13 -12.71 -0.44
C CYS A 45 1.41 -12.32 0.32
N LEU A 46 1.49 -11.08 0.84
CA LEU A 46 2.64 -10.65 1.64
C LEU A 46 2.69 -11.35 3.00
N LYS A 47 1.54 -11.58 3.65
CA LYS A 47 1.47 -12.32 4.92
C LYS A 47 1.93 -13.77 4.74
N GLU A 48 1.49 -14.44 3.67
CA GLU A 48 1.93 -15.78 3.30
C GLU A 48 3.45 -15.86 3.04
N LYS A 49 4.05 -14.77 2.53
CA LYS A 49 5.49 -14.64 2.31
C LYS A 49 6.29 -14.24 3.56
N GLY A 50 5.65 -14.22 4.74
CA GLY A 50 6.31 -14.06 6.04
C GLY A 50 6.42 -12.63 6.56
N PHE A 51 5.74 -11.66 5.93
CA PHE A 51 5.67 -10.32 6.50
C PHE A 51 4.71 -10.30 7.70
N GLN A 52 5.20 -9.91 8.88
CA GLN A 52 4.42 -10.01 10.13
C GLN A 52 3.52 -8.80 10.40
N ASP A 53 3.85 -7.61 9.89
CA ASP A 53 3.14 -6.35 10.19
C ASP A 53 2.48 -5.71 8.96
N VAL A 54 1.95 -6.51 8.03
CA VAL A 54 1.27 -5.98 6.83
C VAL A 54 -0.14 -5.53 7.16
N CYS A 55 -0.46 -4.30 6.79
CA CYS A 55 -1.82 -3.78 6.88
C CYS A 55 -2.14 -2.80 5.75
N ILE A 56 -3.41 -2.78 5.37
CA ILE A 56 -3.95 -1.76 4.46
C ILE A 56 -4.24 -0.49 5.26
N LYS A 57 -3.85 0.66 4.71
CA LYS A 57 -4.13 1.98 5.28
C LYS A 57 -4.84 2.85 4.26
N LYS A 58 -5.73 3.70 4.75
CA LYS A 58 -6.29 4.82 4.00
C LYS A 58 -5.28 5.96 3.95
N LEU A 59 -4.93 6.40 2.75
CA LEU A 59 -4.16 7.61 2.50
C LEU A 59 -5.12 8.70 2.04
N VAL A 60 -5.17 9.81 2.79
CA VAL A 60 -5.94 10.99 2.41
C VAL A 60 -4.97 12.03 1.87
N LEU A 61 -5.19 12.44 0.63
CA LEU A 61 -4.44 13.52 -0.03
C LEU A 61 -5.33 14.75 -0.11
N GLU A 62 -4.82 15.88 0.37
CA GLU A 62 -5.47 17.19 0.30
C GLU A 62 -4.62 18.12 -0.56
N GLU A 63 -5.27 18.88 -1.44
CA GLU A 63 -4.67 19.97 -2.19
C GLU A 63 -5.17 21.29 -1.59
N LYS A 64 -4.28 22.26 -1.39
CA LYS A 64 -4.58 23.56 -0.79
C LYS A 64 -3.86 24.64 -1.59
N ASP A 65 -4.57 25.74 -1.85
CA ASP A 65 -3.95 26.96 -2.35
C ASP A 65 -2.96 27.50 -1.31
N LEU A 66 -1.87 28.11 -1.79
CA LEU A 66 -0.81 28.71 -0.96
C LEU A 66 -1.08 30.18 -0.67
#